data_AF-A0A1S1LM87-F1
#
_entry.id   AF-A0A1S1LM87-F1
#
_cell.length_a   1.000
_cell.length_b   1.000
_cell.length_c   1.000
_cell.angle_alpha   90.00
_cell.angle_beta   90.00
_cell.angle_gamma   90.00
#
_symmetry.space_group_name_H-M   'P 1'
#
loop_
_entity.id
_entity.type
_entity.pdbx_description
1 polymer ?
#
loop_
_entity_poly.entity_id
_entity_poly.type
_entity_poly.pdbx_seq_one_letter_code
_entity_poly.pdbx_strand_id
1 'polypeptide(L)'
;MPQPDSLPRDAFIGGARTSTNSGLGMGNGMGRPLAEPRERSVAAVPPIASDGVHAATAWPGKQVIIHLPNERALTAANWGEGGAAAYGSGPVDYVVIPDAGGGADIRMIRKTFISPSDFTLGVRYPEGTHLRQAAQAVVVETDASPGKPAAIIGALSIPEAKDGAGNSISVTPSIGGSYLYQQSDVNLNVGEVGLLNFPVTITVAYRATTASPTVAQGDQGPQRPPVAKDGRCVSGPPQFRGADNDGTPGAAADFVPSCVRLAACMSAAPARTSALTCENTFMADLTNACVTAVGHDGDDYEGCLAAANGHTRWAKENMVPGPTAAGTGA
;
A
#
# COMPACT_ATOMS: atom_id res chain seq x y z
N MET A 1 -19.44 -51.61 -40.31
CA MET A 1 -20.14 -51.92 -39.04
C MET A 1 -20.49 -50.58 -38.41
N PRO A 2 -21.76 -50.17 -38.38
CA PRO A 2 -22.16 -48.92 -37.73
C PRO A 2 -22.13 -49.09 -36.20
N GLN A 3 -21.61 -48.09 -35.50
CA GLN A 3 -21.54 -48.06 -34.04
C GLN A 3 -22.96 -47.84 -33.46
N PRO A 4 -23.43 -48.70 -32.54
CA PRO A 4 -24.72 -48.51 -31.88
C PRO A 4 -24.61 -47.45 -30.76
N ASP A 5 -25.75 -46.84 -30.45
CA ASP A 5 -26.02 -45.95 -29.31
C ASP A 5 -25.88 -44.44 -29.53
N SER A 6 -26.43 -43.93 -30.64
CA SER A 6 -26.95 -42.56 -30.65
C SER A 6 -28.24 -42.50 -29.83
N LEU A 7 -28.20 -41.89 -28.64
CA LEU A 7 -29.41 -41.56 -27.89
C LEU A 7 -30.29 -40.60 -28.74
N PRO A 8 -31.61 -40.82 -28.83
CA PRO A 8 -32.50 -39.90 -29.52
C PRO A 8 -32.44 -38.51 -28.90
N ARG A 9 -32.45 -37.46 -29.74
CA ARG A 9 -32.26 -36.06 -29.36
C ARG A 9 -33.30 -35.48 -28.39
N ASP A 10 -34.37 -36.22 -28.11
CA ASP A 10 -35.49 -35.76 -27.28
C ASP A 10 -35.86 -36.86 -26.28
N ALA A 11 -35.42 -36.71 -25.03
CA ALA A 11 -35.91 -37.52 -23.92
C ALA A 11 -36.73 -36.63 -22.98
N PHE A 12 -37.99 -37.03 -22.74
CA PHE A 12 -38.87 -36.37 -21.78
C PHE A 12 -38.74 -37.06 -20.43
N ILE A 13 -38.22 -36.34 -19.43
CA ILE A 13 -38.28 -36.74 -18.02
C ILE A 13 -39.11 -35.69 -17.29
N GLY A 14 -40.26 -36.10 -16.75
CA GLY A 14 -41.02 -35.34 -15.74
C GLY A 14 -41.38 -33.88 -16.12
N GLY A 15 -41.70 -33.61 -17.39
CA GLY A 15 -42.16 -32.28 -17.84
C GLY A 15 -41.06 -31.27 -18.20
N ALA A 16 -39.77 -31.65 -18.11
CA ALA A 16 -38.65 -30.82 -18.58
C ALA A 16 -38.16 -31.30 -19.95
N ARG A 17 -37.98 -30.34 -20.88
CA ARG A 17 -37.38 -30.55 -22.20
C ARG A 17 -35.89 -30.20 -22.14
N THR A 18 -35.02 -31.18 -22.27
CA THR A 18 -33.57 -30.96 -22.36
C THR A 18 -33.16 -30.83 -23.82
N SER A 19 -32.90 -29.60 -24.27
CA SER A 19 -32.26 -29.36 -25.57
C SER A 19 -30.76 -29.32 -25.37
N THR A 20 -30.06 -30.42 -25.65
CA THR A 20 -28.59 -30.42 -25.70
C THR A 20 -28.14 -29.87 -27.05
N ASN A 21 -27.61 -28.64 -27.07
CA ASN A 21 -26.95 -28.02 -28.24
C ASN A 21 -25.54 -28.59 -28.52
N SER A 22 -25.16 -29.69 -27.89
CA SER A 22 -23.89 -30.37 -28.15
C SER A 22 -23.97 -31.02 -29.53
N GLY A 23 -23.31 -30.40 -30.51
CA GLY A 23 -23.11 -30.97 -31.83
C GLY A 23 -22.49 -32.37 -31.74
N LEU A 24 -23.00 -33.27 -32.59
CA LEU A 24 -22.41 -34.59 -32.85
C LEU A 24 -20.91 -34.45 -33.09
N GLY A 25 -20.09 -35.13 -32.27
CA GLY A 25 -18.64 -35.17 -32.45
C GLY A 25 -17.79 -34.68 -31.27
N MET A 26 -18.39 -34.17 -30.18
CA MET A 26 -17.62 -33.93 -28.95
C MET A 26 -17.54 -35.23 -28.16
N GLY A 27 -16.32 -35.71 -27.91
CA GLY A 27 -16.05 -36.92 -27.12
C GLY A 27 -16.67 -36.86 -25.71
N ASN A 28 -16.55 -37.97 -24.97
CA ASN A 28 -17.18 -38.30 -23.68
C ASN A 28 -17.03 -37.31 -22.51
N GLY A 29 -16.67 -36.04 -22.72
CA GLY A 29 -16.43 -35.04 -21.68
C GLY A 29 -15.17 -35.31 -20.85
N MET A 30 -14.48 -36.42 -21.10
CA MET A 30 -13.23 -36.81 -20.47
C MET A 30 -12.08 -36.48 -21.42
N GLY A 31 -11.98 -35.21 -21.81
CA GLY A 31 -10.80 -34.70 -22.49
C GLY A 31 -9.53 -35.05 -21.70
N ARG A 32 -8.35 -34.99 -22.35
CA ARG A 32 -7.06 -35.18 -21.65
C ARG A 32 -7.11 -34.42 -20.31
N PRO A 33 -6.61 -35.01 -19.21
CA PRO A 33 -6.51 -34.31 -17.95
C PRO A 33 -5.89 -32.95 -18.21
N LEU A 34 -6.44 -31.90 -17.60
CA LEU A 34 -5.79 -30.59 -17.59
C LEU A 34 -4.34 -30.85 -17.22
N ALA A 35 -3.42 -30.45 -18.11
CA ALA A 35 -2.00 -30.60 -17.84
C ALA A 35 -1.72 -30.05 -16.44
N GLU A 36 -0.84 -30.71 -15.69
CA GLU A 36 -0.41 -30.22 -14.37
C GLU A 36 -0.18 -28.71 -14.44
N PRO A 37 -0.61 -27.95 -13.42
CA PRO A 37 -0.39 -26.51 -13.38
C PRO A 37 1.09 -26.21 -13.57
N ARG A 38 1.49 -25.87 -14.80
CA ARG A 38 2.84 -25.41 -15.08
C ARG A 38 2.99 -24.08 -14.37
N GLU A 39 4.08 -23.95 -13.62
CA GLU A 39 4.44 -22.71 -12.95
C GLU A 39 4.37 -21.57 -13.98
N ARG A 40 3.47 -20.60 -13.74
CA ARG A 40 3.20 -19.53 -14.70
C ARG A 40 4.39 -18.60 -14.71
N SER A 41 5.08 -18.52 -15.84
CA SER A 41 6.22 -17.62 -16.02
C SER A 41 5.81 -16.13 -16.11
N VAL A 42 4.51 -15.85 -16.22
CA VAL A 42 3.97 -14.50 -16.42
C VAL A 42 2.76 -14.32 -15.48
N ALA A 43 2.57 -13.10 -14.95
CA ALA A 43 1.38 -12.80 -14.16
C ALA A 43 0.10 -13.04 -14.97
N ALA A 44 -0.92 -13.58 -14.31
CA ALA A 44 -2.23 -13.77 -14.90
C ALA A 44 -3.12 -12.57 -14.58
N VAL A 45 -3.51 -11.89 -15.65
CA VAL A 45 -4.33 -10.69 -15.61
C VAL A 45 -5.78 -11.09 -15.92
N PRO A 46 -6.78 -10.71 -15.10
CA PRO A 46 -8.15 -11.19 -15.27
C PRO A 46 -8.95 -10.37 -16.28
N PRO A 47 -9.98 -10.92 -16.94
CA PRO A 47 -10.89 -10.12 -17.77
C PRO A 47 -11.72 -9.12 -16.95
N ILE A 48 -11.94 -9.39 -15.66
CA ILE A 48 -12.65 -8.53 -14.72
C ILE A 48 -11.72 -8.23 -13.54
N ALA A 49 -11.53 -6.95 -13.22
CA ALA A 49 -10.55 -6.53 -12.21
C ALA A 49 -10.79 -7.14 -10.81
N SER A 50 -12.05 -7.44 -10.46
CA SER A 50 -12.43 -8.01 -9.16
C SER A 50 -11.85 -9.40 -8.87
N ASP A 51 -11.39 -10.11 -9.90
CA ASP A 51 -10.73 -11.42 -9.70
C ASP A 51 -9.29 -11.25 -9.19
N GLY A 52 -8.72 -10.04 -9.30
CA GLY A 52 -7.37 -9.72 -8.88
C GLY A 52 -6.29 -10.19 -9.87
N VAL A 53 -5.16 -9.50 -9.88
CA VAL A 53 -3.98 -9.85 -10.69
C VAL A 53 -3.16 -10.90 -9.95
N HIS A 54 -3.01 -12.09 -10.53
CA HIS A 54 -2.25 -13.18 -9.93
C HIS A 54 -0.79 -13.13 -10.39
N ALA A 55 0.13 -12.87 -9.47
CA ALA A 55 1.55 -12.80 -9.78
C ALA A 55 2.36 -13.84 -8.99
N ALA A 56 3.45 -14.32 -9.59
CA ALA A 56 4.32 -15.32 -8.98
C ALA A 56 5.09 -14.74 -7.79
N THR A 57 5.60 -15.60 -6.92
CA THR A 57 6.58 -15.21 -5.90
C THR A 57 7.88 -15.98 -6.14
N ALA A 58 8.98 -15.53 -5.53
CA ALA A 58 10.21 -16.30 -5.49
C ALA A 58 10.11 -17.54 -4.57
N TRP A 59 8.98 -17.73 -3.88
CA TRP A 59 8.63 -18.97 -3.21
C TRP A 59 7.90 -19.90 -4.19
N PRO A 60 8.52 -21.02 -4.62
CA PRO A 60 7.93 -21.88 -5.66
C PRO A 60 6.50 -22.32 -5.37
N GLY A 61 5.65 -22.28 -6.40
CA GLY A 61 4.23 -22.63 -6.32
C GLY A 61 3.34 -21.69 -5.47
N LYS A 62 3.88 -20.58 -4.96
CA LYS A 62 3.11 -19.56 -4.23
C LYS A 62 2.90 -18.30 -5.08
N GLN A 63 1.75 -17.67 -4.91
CA GLN A 63 1.33 -16.49 -5.67
C GLN A 63 0.83 -15.38 -4.73
N VAL A 64 0.97 -14.14 -5.17
CA VAL A 64 0.24 -13.00 -4.61
C VAL A 64 -0.94 -12.66 -5.53
N ILE A 65 -1.98 -12.08 -4.94
CA ILE A 65 -3.11 -11.52 -5.68
C ILE A 65 -3.15 -10.02 -5.39
N ILE A 66 -3.05 -9.21 -6.44
CA ILE A 66 -3.06 -7.75 -6.35
C ILE A 66 -4.41 -7.24 -6.87
N HIS A 67 -5.18 -6.65 -5.98
CA HIS A 67 -6.49 -6.05 -6.22
C HIS A 67 -6.33 -4.56 -6.55
N LEU A 68 -6.97 -4.14 -7.65
CA LEU A 68 -6.93 -2.75 -8.10
C LEU A 68 -7.86 -1.88 -7.23
N PRO A 69 -7.56 -0.58 -7.07
CA PRO A 69 -8.43 0.30 -6.31
C PRO A 69 -9.81 0.41 -6.97
N ASN A 70 -10.87 0.29 -6.17
CA ASN A 70 -12.26 0.29 -6.64
C ASN A 70 -12.55 -0.71 -7.77
N GLU A 71 -11.90 -1.88 -7.76
CA GLU A 71 -11.98 -2.92 -8.80
C GLU A 71 -13.40 -3.31 -9.25
N ARG A 72 -14.40 -3.22 -8.36
CA ARG A 72 -15.81 -3.53 -8.67
C ARG A 72 -16.50 -2.50 -9.57
N ALA A 73 -15.95 -1.29 -9.65
CA ALA A 73 -16.48 -0.20 -10.45
C ALA A 73 -15.73 -0.04 -11.79
N LEU A 74 -14.70 -0.84 -12.04
CA LEU A 74 -13.90 -0.78 -13.26
C LEU A 74 -14.61 -1.48 -14.43
N THR A 75 -14.35 -1.01 -15.65
CA THR A 75 -14.80 -1.71 -16.86
C THR A 75 -14.10 -3.06 -17.00
N ALA A 76 -14.65 -3.93 -17.85
CA ALA A 76 -13.92 -5.12 -18.31
C ALA A 76 -12.59 -4.74 -18.98
N ALA A 77 -11.64 -5.67 -18.96
CA ALA A 77 -10.33 -5.51 -19.57
C ALA A 77 -10.43 -5.19 -21.06
N ASN A 78 -9.85 -4.06 -21.45
CA ASN A 78 -9.51 -3.80 -22.84
C ASN A 78 -8.08 -4.29 -23.10
N TRP A 79 -7.94 -5.32 -23.92
CA TRP A 79 -6.67 -6.02 -24.13
C TRP A 79 -5.79 -5.27 -25.13
N GLY A 80 -4.55 -5.01 -24.72
CA GLY A 80 -3.49 -4.47 -25.55
C GLY A 80 -2.46 -5.54 -25.93
N GLU A 81 -1.38 -5.09 -26.56
CA GLU A 81 -0.25 -5.94 -26.92
C GLU A 81 0.45 -6.52 -25.67
N GLY A 82 1.12 -7.67 -25.84
CA GLY A 82 1.89 -8.29 -24.75
C GLY A 82 1.05 -8.80 -23.57
N GLY A 83 -0.28 -8.87 -23.71
CA GLY A 83 -1.18 -9.26 -22.62
C GLY A 83 -1.46 -8.13 -21.63
N ALA A 84 -1.16 -6.88 -21.97
CA ALA A 84 -1.55 -5.73 -21.17
C ALA A 84 -3.08 -5.61 -21.12
N ALA A 85 -3.64 -5.28 -19.95
CA ALA A 85 -5.06 -5.04 -19.77
C ALA A 85 -5.30 -3.63 -19.23
N ALA A 86 -6.13 -2.86 -19.92
CA ALA A 86 -6.61 -1.57 -19.43
C ALA A 86 -8.00 -1.73 -18.81
N TYR A 87 -8.16 -1.25 -17.58
CA TYR A 87 -9.42 -1.18 -16.85
C TYR A 87 -9.76 0.30 -16.64
N GLY A 88 -10.85 0.74 -17.29
CA GLY A 88 -11.26 2.13 -17.24
C GLY A 88 -12.09 2.45 -16.01
N SER A 89 -11.92 3.67 -15.50
CA SER A 89 -12.90 4.31 -14.63
C SER A 89 -13.09 5.78 -15.05
N GLY A 90 -14.06 6.47 -14.44
CA GLY A 90 -14.28 7.90 -14.66
C GLY A 90 -13.00 8.72 -14.39
N PRO A 91 -12.47 8.73 -13.15
CA PRO A 91 -11.33 9.57 -12.80
C PRO A 91 -9.95 8.96 -13.10
N VAL A 92 -9.78 7.63 -13.15
CA VAL A 92 -8.47 6.97 -13.24
C VAL A 92 -8.52 5.76 -14.16
N ASP A 93 -7.54 5.61 -15.04
CA ASP A 93 -7.36 4.34 -15.77
C ASP A 93 -6.26 3.51 -15.12
N TYR A 94 -6.49 2.20 -15.05
CA TYR A 94 -5.50 1.24 -14.57
C TYR A 94 -5.05 0.38 -15.74
N VAL A 95 -3.74 0.31 -15.99
CA VAL A 95 -3.17 -0.57 -17.01
C VAL A 95 -2.24 -1.57 -16.33
N VAL A 96 -2.57 -2.85 -16.42
CA VAL A 96 -1.73 -3.93 -15.91
C VAL A 96 -0.93 -4.51 -17.05
N ILE A 97 0.39 -4.46 -16.95
CA ILE A 97 1.34 -4.97 -17.93
C ILE A 97 2.08 -6.15 -17.29
N PRO A 98 1.84 -7.39 -17.75
CA PRO A 98 2.55 -8.54 -17.21
C PRO A 98 4.07 -8.44 -17.48
N ASP A 99 4.86 -8.84 -16.51
CA ASP A 99 6.32 -8.95 -16.64
C ASP A 99 6.72 -10.41 -16.90
N ALA A 100 7.79 -10.61 -17.67
CA ALA A 100 8.31 -11.94 -18.01
C ALA A 100 8.91 -12.70 -16.82
N GLY A 101 9.18 -12.01 -15.70
CA GLY A 101 9.60 -12.61 -14.43
C GLY A 101 8.45 -13.06 -13.53
N GLY A 102 7.22 -13.15 -14.04
CA GLY A 102 6.03 -13.54 -13.27
C GLY A 102 5.42 -12.42 -12.43
N GLY A 103 5.97 -11.20 -12.53
CA GLY A 103 5.45 -9.99 -11.91
C GLY A 103 4.50 -9.21 -12.82
N ALA A 104 4.20 -7.97 -12.44
CA ALA A 104 3.43 -7.04 -13.27
C ALA A 104 3.74 -5.59 -12.95
N ASP A 105 3.60 -4.72 -13.94
CA ASP A 105 3.55 -3.27 -13.77
C ASP A 105 2.10 -2.80 -13.81
N ILE A 106 1.69 -2.06 -12.78
CA ILE A 106 0.36 -1.48 -12.65
C ILE A 106 0.50 0.02 -12.81
N ARG A 107 0.06 0.53 -13.96
CA ARG A 107 0.05 1.96 -14.25
C ARG A 107 -1.28 2.56 -13.84
N MET A 108 -1.24 3.54 -12.96
CA MET A 108 -2.37 4.35 -12.53
C MET A 108 -2.29 5.70 -13.23
N ILE A 109 -3.29 6.00 -14.06
CA ILE A 109 -3.32 7.20 -14.90
C ILE A 109 -4.43 8.11 -14.39
N ARG A 110 -4.08 9.11 -13.59
CA ARG A 110 -5.00 10.17 -13.16
C ARG A 110 -5.27 11.07 -14.34
N LYS A 111 -6.54 11.17 -14.74
CA LYS A 111 -6.94 11.96 -15.91
C LYS A 111 -6.99 13.46 -15.63
N THR A 112 -7.33 13.84 -14.41
CA THR A 112 -7.64 15.25 -14.05
C THR A 112 -7.37 15.53 -12.56
N PHE A 113 -7.42 16.80 -12.16
CA PHE A 113 -7.22 17.19 -10.76
C PHE A 113 -8.28 16.67 -9.78
N ILE A 114 -9.48 16.31 -10.25
CA ILE A 114 -10.52 15.68 -9.42
C ILE A 114 -10.27 14.17 -9.21
N SER A 115 -9.28 13.59 -9.89
CA SER A 115 -8.87 12.22 -9.67
C SER A 115 -8.21 12.08 -8.29
N PRO A 116 -8.48 10.99 -7.54
CA PRO A 116 -7.94 10.80 -6.19
C PRO A 116 -6.41 10.94 -6.16
N SER A 117 -5.90 11.51 -5.07
CA SER A 117 -4.46 11.62 -4.74
C SER A 117 -3.93 10.38 -4.01
N ASP A 118 -4.84 9.60 -3.44
CA ASP A 118 -4.55 8.44 -2.61
C ASP A 118 -5.12 7.19 -3.28
N PHE A 119 -4.26 6.17 -3.39
CA PHE A 119 -4.62 4.88 -3.96
C PHE A 119 -4.36 3.79 -2.94
N THR A 120 -5.25 2.80 -2.92
CA THR A 120 -5.09 1.61 -2.09
C THR A 120 -5.17 0.38 -2.97
N LEU A 121 -4.02 -0.28 -3.15
CA LEU A 121 -3.94 -1.60 -3.75
C LEU A 121 -4.17 -2.65 -2.67
N GLY A 122 -5.08 -3.58 -2.92
CA GLY A 122 -5.20 -4.74 -2.04
C GLY A 122 -4.16 -5.79 -2.40
N VAL A 123 -3.46 -6.34 -1.43
CA VAL A 123 -2.46 -7.40 -1.66
C VAL A 123 -2.80 -8.58 -0.76
N ARG A 124 -3.26 -9.66 -1.38
CA ARG A 124 -3.39 -10.96 -0.73
C ARG A 124 -2.10 -11.74 -0.96
N TYR A 125 -1.48 -12.18 0.13
CA TYR A 125 -0.21 -12.90 0.12
C TYR A 125 -0.39 -14.35 0.63
N PRO A 126 0.54 -15.27 0.32
CA PRO A 126 0.46 -16.65 0.78
C PRO A 126 0.43 -16.78 2.31
N GLU A 127 -0.16 -17.86 2.81
CA GLU A 127 -0.02 -18.22 4.23
C GLU A 127 1.45 -18.37 4.65
N GLY A 128 1.75 -17.98 5.89
CA GLY A 128 3.12 -17.95 6.41
C GLY A 128 3.97 -16.82 5.84
N THR A 129 3.34 -15.73 5.39
CA THR A 129 4.00 -14.53 4.88
C THR A 129 3.32 -13.27 5.41
N HIS A 130 4.01 -12.14 5.34
CA HIS A 130 3.49 -10.82 5.68
C HIS A 130 4.09 -9.75 4.76
N LEU A 131 3.46 -8.57 4.75
CA LEU A 131 4.06 -7.39 4.13
C LEU A 131 5.00 -6.69 5.11
N ARG A 132 6.15 -6.25 4.61
CA ARG A 132 7.08 -5.39 5.35
C ARG A 132 7.49 -4.18 4.51
N GLN A 133 7.57 -3.02 5.15
CA GLN A 133 8.15 -1.83 4.53
C GLN A 133 9.66 -2.02 4.33
N ALA A 134 10.16 -1.75 3.12
CA ALA A 134 11.57 -1.83 2.76
C ALA A 134 11.98 -0.58 1.96
N ALA A 135 12.42 0.47 2.66
CA ALA A 135 12.74 1.77 2.06
C ALA A 135 11.55 2.31 1.21
N GLN A 136 11.76 2.52 -0.08
CA GLN A 136 10.75 3.00 -1.06
C GLN A 136 9.93 1.86 -1.69
N ALA A 137 9.89 0.69 -1.05
CA ALA A 137 9.16 -0.48 -1.50
C ALA A 137 8.43 -1.16 -0.34
N VAL A 138 7.46 -2.00 -0.69
CA VAL A 138 6.79 -2.94 0.22
C VAL A 138 7.17 -4.34 -0.24
N VAL A 139 7.79 -5.13 0.64
CA VAL A 139 8.16 -6.51 0.33
C VAL A 139 7.16 -7.50 0.90
N VAL A 140 7.00 -8.61 0.21
CA VAL A 140 6.32 -9.81 0.70
C VAL A 140 7.41 -10.70 1.27
N GLU A 141 7.30 -11.06 2.54
CA GLU A 141 8.32 -11.79 3.27
C GLU A 141 7.73 -13.01 3.98
N THR A 142 8.45 -14.13 3.99
CA THR A 142 8.05 -15.29 4.78
C THR A 142 8.14 -15.00 6.27
N ASP A 143 7.27 -15.61 7.07
CA ASP A 143 7.37 -15.53 8.52
C ASP A 143 8.63 -16.24 9.02
N ALA A 144 9.33 -15.61 9.97
CA ALA A 144 10.49 -16.23 10.61
C ALA A 144 10.05 -17.43 11.48
N SER A 145 10.87 -18.47 11.52
CA SER A 145 10.68 -19.62 12.42
C SER A 145 12.01 -20.06 13.02
N PRO A 146 12.04 -20.82 14.13
CA PRO A 146 13.29 -21.23 14.77
C PRO A 146 14.26 -21.88 13.76
N GLY A 147 15.43 -21.27 13.58
CA GLY A 147 16.45 -21.73 12.63
C GLY A 147 16.21 -21.38 11.15
N LYS A 148 15.13 -20.64 10.82
CA LYS A 148 14.86 -20.14 9.47
C LYS A 148 14.49 -18.65 9.54
N PRO A 149 15.41 -17.74 9.17
CA PRO A 149 15.09 -16.32 9.13
C PRO A 149 14.02 -16.05 8.06
N ALA A 150 13.31 -14.93 8.24
CA ALA A 150 12.40 -14.40 7.24
C ALA A 150 13.15 -14.14 5.92
N ALA A 151 12.50 -14.41 4.80
CA ALA A 151 13.08 -14.28 3.47
C ALA A 151 12.11 -13.54 2.54
N ILE A 152 12.64 -12.58 1.77
CA ILE A 152 11.87 -11.84 0.78
C ILE A 152 11.49 -12.80 -0.34
N ILE A 153 10.22 -12.74 -0.77
CA ILE A 153 9.68 -13.56 -1.86
C ILE A 153 8.98 -12.73 -2.93
N GLY A 154 8.85 -11.43 -2.73
CA GLY A 154 8.28 -10.50 -3.70
C GLY A 154 8.46 -9.06 -3.24
N ALA A 155 8.35 -8.11 -4.16
CA ALA A 155 8.43 -6.69 -3.83
C ALA A 155 7.52 -5.87 -4.72
N LEU A 156 6.78 -4.94 -4.11
CA LEU A 156 6.10 -3.82 -4.75
C LEU A 156 6.99 -2.57 -4.62
N SER A 157 7.33 -1.94 -5.73
CA SER A 157 8.07 -0.67 -5.77
C SER A 157 7.42 0.32 -6.72
N ILE A 158 7.86 1.56 -6.67
CA ILE A 158 7.39 2.62 -7.58
C ILE A 158 8.58 3.05 -8.45
N PRO A 159 8.85 2.37 -9.56
CA PRO A 159 9.96 2.73 -10.44
C PRO A 159 9.79 4.08 -11.13
N GLU A 160 8.54 4.51 -11.35
CA GLU A 160 8.25 5.73 -12.09
C GLU A 160 6.95 6.37 -11.59
N ALA A 161 6.99 7.68 -11.35
CA ALA A 161 5.81 8.52 -11.18
C ALA A 161 6.07 9.87 -11.84
N LYS A 162 5.20 10.28 -12.77
CA LYS A 162 5.38 11.50 -13.56
C LYS A 162 4.08 12.28 -13.72
N ASP A 163 4.20 13.60 -13.76
CA ASP A 163 3.11 14.50 -14.10
C ASP A 163 2.93 14.64 -15.63
N GLY A 164 1.90 15.38 -16.05
CA GLY A 164 1.59 15.61 -17.46
C GLY A 164 2.64 16.44 -18.21
N ALA A 165 3.52 17.13 -17.49
CA ALA A 165 4.67 17.84 -18.04
C ALA A 165 5.94 16.96 -18.11
N GLY A 166 5.88 15.73 -17.60
CA GLY A 166 6.99 14.78 -17.57
C GLY A 166 7.91 14.91 -16.35
N ASN A 167 7.57 15.75 -15.37
CA ASN A 167 8.34 15.91 -14.14
C ASN A 167 8.14 14.71 -13.23
N SER A 168 9.20 14.26 -12.57
CA SER A 168 9.13 13.19 -11.57
C SER A 168 8.36 13.64 -10.32
N ILE A 169 7.51 12.76 -9.81
CA ILE A 169 6.78 12.94 -8.56
C ILE A 169 7.36 11.96 -7.53
N SER A 170 7.50 12.40 -6.28
CA SER A 170 7.85 11.51 -5.18
C SER A 170 6.59 10.79 -4.69
N VAL A 171 6.61 9.46 -4.76
CA VAL A 171 5.53 8.60 -4.27
C VAL A 171 6.21 7.49 -3.48
N THR A 172 5.82 7.31 -2.23
CA THR A 172 6.34 6.23 -1.40
C THR A 172 5.19 5.30 -1.04
N PRO A 173 5.28 3.99 -1.34
CA PRO A 173 4.25 3.05 -0.93
C PRO A 173 4.33 2.83 0.57
N SER A 174 3.19 2.68 1.23
CA SER A 174 3.09 2.38 2.66
C SER A 174 2.09 1.26 2.89
N ILE A 175 2.27 0.49 3.98
CA ILE A 175 1.33 -0.57 4.35
C ILE A 175 0.14 0.07 5.08
N GLY A 176 -1.08 -0.17 4.58
CA GLY A 176 -2.34 0.27 5.17
C GLY A 176 -2.91 -0.71 6.19
N GLY A 177 -3.91 -0.25 6.94
CA GLY A 177 -4.45 -0.94 8.12
C GLY A 177 -5.55 -1.98 7.89
N SER A 178 -5.91 -2.31 6.65
CA SER A 178 -6.86 -3.39 6.41
C SER A 178 -6.15 -4.73 6.51
N TYR A 179 -6.63 -5.59 7.42
CA TYR A 179 -6.25 -7.01 7.50
C TYR A 179 -7.46 -7.92 7.24
N LEU A 180 -8.53 -7.36 6.66
CA LEU A 180 -9.74 -8.11 6.36
C LEU A 180 -9.43 -9.12 5.24
N TYR A 181 -9.71 -10.40 5.48
CA TYR A 181 -9.59 -11.49 4.50
C TYR A 181 -8.15 -11.80 4.01
N GLN A 182 -7.15 -11.74 4.90
CA GLN A 182 -5.72 -11.97 4.56
C GLN A 182 -5.20 -11.07 3.42
N GLN A 183 -5.86 -9.93 3.26
CA GLN A 183 -5.49 -8.91 2.30
C GLN A 183 -4.97 -7.70 3.10
N SER A 184 -3.77 -7.26 2.78
CA SER A 184 -3.22 -6.00 3.28
C SER A 184 -3.31 -4.94 2.23
N ASP A 185 -3.45 -3.70 2.68
CA ASP A 185 -3.47 -2.55 1.80
C ASP A 185 -2.05 -2.05 1.54
N VAL A 186 -1.75 -1.72 0.30
CA VAL A 186 -0.58 -0.92 -0.09
C VAL A 186 -1.11 0.44 -0.52
N ASN A 187 -0.89 1.43 0.33
CA ASN A 187 -1.31 2.80 0.16
C ASN A 187 -0.25 3.59 -0.59
N LEU A 188 -0.68 4.37 -1.59
CA LEU A 188 0.15 5.28 -2.35
C LEU A 188 -0.43 6.68 -2.25
N ASN A 189 0.35 7.60 -1.70
CA ASN A 189 0.02 9.02 -1.68
C ASN A 189 0.87 9.73 -2.73
N VAL A 190 0.20 10.33 -3.71
CA VAL A 190 0.84 11.02 -4.86
C VAL A 190 1.13 12.48 -4.54
N GLY A 191 0.64 12.99 -3.41
CA GLY A 191 0.73 14.38 -3.01
C GLY A 191 -0.12 15.31 -3.90
N GLU A 192 0.02 16.61 -3.65
CA GLU A 192 -0.57 17.62 -4.51
C GLU A 192 0.21 17.72 -5.83
N VAL A 193 -0.51 17.60 -6.94
CA VAL A 193 -0.01 17.85 -8.29
C VAL A 193 -0.77 19.03 -8.85
N GLY A 194 -0.08 19.99 -9.45
CA GLY A 194 -0.68 21.22 -9.97
C GLY A 194 -1.85 20.93 -10.92
N LEU A 195 -2.88 21.79 -10.88
CA LEU A 195 -4.17 21.58 -11.59
C LEU A 195 -4.04 21.34 -13.10
N LEU A 196 -2.93 21.78 -13.72
CA LEU A 196 -2.67 21.68 -15.16
C LEU A 196 -1.70 20.56 -15.53
N ASN A 197 -1.08 19.89 -14.56
CA ASN A 197 -0.02 18.90 -14.81
C ASN A 197 -0.59 17.48 -14.94
N PHE A 198 -1.70 17.34 -15.67
CA PHE A 198 -2.37 16.07 -15.93
C PHE A 198 -2.21 15.66 -17.41
N PRO A 199 -2.18 14.35 -17.72
CA PRO A 199 -2.39 13.22 -16.81
C PRO A 199 -1.19 12.91 -15.93
N VAL A 200 -1.43 12.43 -14.71
CA VAL A 200 -0.38 11.93 -13.81
C VAL A 200 -0.33 10.41 -13.95
N THR A 201 0.85 9.86 -14.24
CA THR A 201 1.07 8.41 -14.35
C THR A 201 1.95 7.94 -13.21
N ILE A 202 1.45 6.98 -12.42
CA ILE A 202 2.22 6.26 -11.40
C ILE A 202 2.34 4.80 -11.83
N THR A 203 3.55 4.27 -11.89
CA THR A 203 3.80 2.85 -12.17
C THR A 203 4.18 2.16 -10.88
N VAL A 204 3.41 1.15 -10.48
CA VAL A 204 3.75 0.23 -9.39
C VAL A 204 4.25 -1.06 -10.01
N ALA A 205 5.49 -1.41 -9.72
CA ALA A 205 6.09 -2.66 -10.17
C ALA A 205 6.00 -3.69 -9.05
N TYR A 206 5.31 -4.80 -9.31
CA TYR A 206 5.51 -6.02 -8.53
C TYR A 206 6.50 -6.93 -9.23
N ARG A 207 7.49 -7.43 -8.47
CA ARG A 207 8.49 -8.39 -8.95
C ARG A 207 8.60 -9.56 -7.98
N ALA A 208 8.65 -10.79 -8.52
CA ALA A 208 9.08 -11.96 -7.77
C ALA A 208 10.59 -11.85 -7.54
N THR A 209 11.01 -11.66 -6.29
CA THR A 209 12.41 -11.39 -5.95
C THR A 209 12.75 -11.93 -4.57
N THR A 210 14.02 -12.24 -4.34
CA THR A 210 14.59 -12.58 -3.03
C THR A 210 15.39 -11.44 -2.41
N ALA A 211 15.47 -10.31 -3.10
CA ALA A 211 16.20 -9.12 -2.68
C ALA A 211 15.26 -7.92 -2.53
N SER A 212 15.61 -7.04 -1.59
CA SER A 212 15.00 -5.71 -1.52
C SER A 212 15.30 -4.95 -2.82
N PRO A 213 14.30 -4.35 -3.47
CA PRO A 213 14.53 -3.59 -4.69
C PRO A 213 15.35 -2.33 -4.39
N THR A 214 16.38 -2.08 -5.19
CA THR A 214 17.08 -0.79 -5.21
C THR A 214 16.23 0.18 -6.00
N VAL A 215 15.36 0.95 -5.33
CA VAL A 215 14.59 2.00 -5.99
C VAL A 215 15.48 3.23 -6.12
N ALA A 216 15.97 3.50 -7.33
CA ALA A 216 16.66 4.74 -7.68
C ALA A 216 15.62 5.75 -8.16
N GLN A 217 14.74 6.21 -7.28
CA GLN A 217 13.91 7.38 -7.57
C GLN A 217 14.85 8.59 -7.50
N GLY A 218 15.00 9.30 -8.62
CA GLY A 218 16.06 10.29 -8.84
C GLY A 218 16.32 11.23 -7.65
N ASP A 219 17.61 11.28 -7.26
CA ASP A 219 18.30 12.18 -6.33
C ASP A 219 17.80 12.38 -4.88
N GLN A 220 18.76 12.40 -3.95
CA GLN A 220 18.53 12.59 -2.51
C GLN A 220 18.05 14.02 -2.21
N GLY A 221 16.78 14.18 -1.84
CA GLY A 221 16.22 15.38 -1.21
C GLY A 221 16.47 15.45 0.32
N PRO A 222 16.28 16.62 0.96
CA PRO A 222 17.21 17.27 1.90
C PRO A 222 17.22 16.73 3.35
N GLN A 223 18.25 17.13 4.10
CA GLN A 223 18.42 16.85 5.54
C GLN A 223 17.14 17.13 6.35
N ARG A 224 16.80 16.18 7.23
CA ARG A 224 15.58 16.20 8.05
C ARG A 224 15.58 17.36 9.06
N PRO A 225 14.51 18.15 9.14
CA PRO A 225 14.33 19.14 10.19
C PRO A 225 14.21 18.49 11.59
N PRO A 226 14.93 18.99 12.61
CA PRO A 226 14.76 18.52 13.98
C PRO A 226 13.42 19.02 14.58
N VAL A 227 12.74 18.20 15.38
CA VAL A 227 11.50 18.60 16.11
C VAL A 227 11.81 19.58 17.24
N ALA A 228 13.01 19.49 17.80
CA ALA A 228 13.49 20.39 18.83
C ALA A 228 14.85 20.98 18.45
N LYS A 229 14.98 22.30 18.49
CA LYS A 229 16.24 23.01 18.27
C LYS A 229 16.45 24.00 19.42
N ASP A 230 17.64 23.94 20.03
CA ASP A 230 18.03 24.81 21.15
C ASP A 230 17.00 24.82 22.31
N GLY A 231 16.39 23.66 22.61
CA GLY A 231 15.41 23.51 23.68
C GLY A 231 14.01 24.06 23.37
N ARG A 232 13.66 24.24 22.09
CA ARG A 232 12.31 24.68 21.66
C ARG A 232 11.73 23.72 20.64
N CYS A 233 10.41 23.51 20.68
CA CYS A 233 9.70 22.81 19.62
C CYS A 233 9.74 23.64 18.33
N VAL A 234 10.20 23.05 17.23
CA VAL A 234 10.16 23.65 15.88
C VAL A 234 8.74 23.60 15.31
N SER A 235 7.94 22.65 15.78
CA SER A 235 6.55 22.41 15.38
C SER A 235 5.54 23.45 15.84
N GLY A 236 5.93 24.43 16.66
CA GLY A 236 5.03 25.45 17.18
C GLY A 236 5.47 26.02 18.53
N PRO A 237 4.59 26.76 19.23
CA PRO A 237 4.88 27.30 20.56
C PRO A 237 5.34 26.21 21.54
N PRO A 238 6.37 26.46 22.37
CA PRO A 238 6.90 25.44 23.29
C PRO A 238 5.94 25.11 24.44
N GLN A 239 4.95 25.97 24.69
CA GLN A 239 3.99 25.82 25.78
C GLN A 239 2.61 26.29 25.34
N PHE A 240 1.57 25.65 25.86
CA PHE A 240 0.22 26.18 25.88
C PHE A 240 -0.06 26.81 27.25
N ARG A 241 -0.73 27.96 27.29
CA ARG A 241 -1.18 28.61 28.53
C ARG A 241 -2.69 28.75 28.47
N GLY A 242 -3.38 28.27 29.51
CA GLY A 242 -4.82 28.50 29.68
C GLY A 242 -5.14 29.97 29.95
N ALA A 243 -6.41 30.33 29.85
CA ALA A 243 -6.87 31.69 30.12
C ALA A 243 -6.62 32.11 31.58
N ASP A 244 -6.09 33.33 31.79
CA ASP A 244 -5.89 33.92 33.12
C ASP A 244 -7.26 34.35 33.68
N ASN A 245 -7.98 33.44 34.34
CA ASN A 245 -9.34 33.73 34.80
C ASN A 245 -9.38 34.52 36.12
N ASP A 246 -8.32 34.48 36.96
CA ASP A 246 -8.34 35.06 38.32
C ASP A 246 -7.03 35.74 38.78
N GLY A 247 -6.18 36.22 37.86
CA GLY A 247 -4.91 36.90 38.20
C GLY A 247 -3.84 36.00 38.84
N THR A 248 -4.08 34.70 38.89
CA THR A 248 -3.09 33.66 39.17
C THR A 248 -2.54 33.22 37.81
N PRO A 249 -1.21 33.05 37.61
CA PRO A 249 -0.67 32.62 36.32
C PRO A 249 -1.36 31.33 35.87
N GLY A 250 -2.01 31.36 34.70
CA GLY A 250 -2.69 30.19 34.14
C GLY A 250 -1.74 28.98 34.05
N ALA A 251 -2.27 27.80 34.33
CA ALA A 251 -1.48 26.57 34.23
C ALA A 251 -0.98 26.39 32.79
N ALA A 252 0.26 25.90 32.65
CA ALA A 252 0.94 25.81 31.37
C ALA A 252 1.33 24.36 31.06
N ALA A 253 0.95 23.89 29.88
CA ALA A 253 1.43 22.62 29.35
C ALA A 253 2.74 22.86 28.59
N ASP A 254 3.85 22.27 29.05
CA ASP A 254 5.14 22.31 28.37
C ASP A 254 5.28 21.14 27.39
N PHE A 255 5.49 21.45 26.11
CA PHE A 255 5.62 20.47 25.03
C PHE A 255 7.08 20.15 24.69
N VAL A 256 8.05 20.92 25.18
CA VAL A 256 9.47 20.75 24.86
C VAL A 256 9.99 19.34 25.20
N PRO A 257 9.70 18.75 26.38
CA PRO A 257 10.18 17.40 26.71
C PRO A 257 9.65 16.33 25.75
N SER A 258 8.43 16.50 25.25
CA SER A 258 7.79 15.59 24.29
C SER A 258 8.42 15.73 22.90
N CYS A 259 8.72 16.96 22.46
CA CYS A 259 9.43 17.22 21.19
C CYS A 259 10.85 16.62 21.18
N VAL A 260 11.58 16.71 22.29
CA VAL A 260 12.93 16.12 22.44
C VAL A 260 12.87 14.60 22.42
N ARG A 261 11.92 14.00 23.16
CA ARG A 261 11.72 12.53 23.17
C ARG A 261 11.35 12.00 21.80
N LEU A 262 10.50 12.71 21.06
CA LEU A 262 10.14 12.34 19.70
C LEU A 262 11.36 12.39 18.77
N ALA A 263 12.19 13.43 18.84
CA ALA A 263 13.41 13.52 18.04
C ALA A 263 14.39 12.38 18.33
N ALA A 264 14.55 11.99 19.60
CA ALA A 264 15.37 10.85 20.01
C ALA A 264 14.79 9.49 19.56
N CYS A 265 13.47 9.34 19.66
CA CYS A 265 12.79 8.13 19.19
C CYS A 265 12.92 7.97 17.68
N MET A 266 12.68 9.05 16.94
CA MET A 266 12.76 9.07 15.49
C MET A 266 14.19 8.91 15.02
N SER A 267 15.21 9.41 15.71
CA SER A 267 16.61 9.17 15.33
C SER A 267 17.07 7.72 15.56
N ALA A 268 16.49 7.03 16.54
CA ALA A 268 16.75 5.62 16.83
C ALA A 268 15.86 4.64 16.03
N ALA A 269 14.82 5.13 15.39
CA ALA A 269 14.00 4.36 14.47
C ALA A 269 14.74 4.18 13.13
N PRO A 270 14.65 3.01 12.47
CA PRO A 270 13.94 1.81 12.91
C PRO A 270 14.79 0.85 13.75
N ALA A 271 16.04 1.21 14.11
CA ALA A 271 16.99 0.31 14.77
C ALA A 271 16.48 -0.28 16.11
N ARG A 272 15.55 0.40 16.80
CA ARG A 272 15.00 -0.04 18.09
C ARG A 272 13.48 0.06 18.22
N THR A 273 12.80 0.84 17.38
CA THR A 273 11.36 1.14 17.48
C THR A 273 10.82 1.69 16.15
N SER A 274 9.51 1.60 15.90
CA SER A 274 8.91 2.09 14.66
C SER A 274 8.58 3.58 14.73
N ALA A 275 8.58 4.28 13.59
CA ALA A 275 8.17 5.69 13.50
C ALA A 275 6.74 5.89 14.02
N LEU A 276 5.83 4.96 13.68
CA LEU A 276 4.45 4.96 14.17
C LEU A 276 4.39 4.84 15.70
N THR A 277 5.24 4.00 16.30
CA THR A 277 5.36 3.88 17.75
C THR A 277 5.85 5.20 18.35
N CYS A 278 6.83 5.87 17.72
CA CYS A 278 7.31 7.18 18.15
C CYS A 278 6.23 8.25 18.09
N GLU A 279 5.45 8.32 17.02
CA GLU A 279 4.37 9.29 16.84
C GLU A 279 3.20 9.05 17.79
N ASN A 280 2.79 7.80 17.99
CA ASN A 280 1.72 7.45 18.93
C ASN A 280 2.14 7.77 20.38
N THR A 281 3.42 7.53 20.72
CA THR A 281 3.97 7.89 22.03
C THR A 281 4.02 9.41 22.21
N PHE A 282 4.38 10.15 21.16
CA PHE A 282 4.42 11.61 21.20
C PHE A 282 3.04 12.23 21.40
N MET A 283 2.01 11.74 20.71
CA MET A 283 0.63 12.20 20.93
C MET A 283 0.18 11.91 22.37
N ALA A 284 0.47 10.71 22.89
CA ALA A 284 0.18 10.37 24.28
C ALA A 284 0.92 11.28 25.28
N ASP A 285 2.18 11.63 25.02
CA ASP A 285 2.96 12.54 25.86
C ASP A 285 2.40 13.97 25.86
N LEU A 286 1.97 14.48 24.69
CA LEU A 286 1.37 15.83 24.59
C LEU A 286 0.00 15.90 25.26
N THR A 287 -0.85 14.90 25.06
CA THR A 287 -2.17 14.83 25.69
C THR A 287 -2.07 14.72 27.22
N ASN A 288 -1.10 13.94 27.73
CA ASN A 288 -0.81 13.89 29.15
C ASN A 288 -0.32 15.23 29.71
N ALA A 289 0.48 16.00 28.95
CA ALA A 289 0.88 17.34 29.35
C ALA A 289 -0.31 18.29 29.47
N CYS A 290 -1.28 18.20 28.54
CA CYS A 290 -2.53 18.96 28.63
C CYS A 290 -3.37 18.57 29.85
N VAL A 291 -3.60 17.27 30.08
CA VAL A 291 -4.37 16.80 31.24
C VAL A 291 -3.74 17.25 32.56
N THR A 292 -2.41 17.18 32.65
CA THR A 292 -1.67 17.57 33.85
C THR A 292 -1.72 19.07 34.12
N ALA A 293 -1.73 19.90 33.08
CA ALA A 293 -1.73 21.35 33.21
C ALA A 293 -3.13 21.92 33.44
N VAL A 294 -4.09 21.58 32.58
CA VAL A 294 -5.38 22.28 32.50
C VAL A 294 -6.60 21.41 32.84
N GLY A 295 -6.40 20.14 33.21
CA GLY A 295 -7.49 19.20 33.49
C GLY A 295 -7.95 18.43 32.26
N HIS A 296 -9.06 17.68 32.38
CA HIS A 296 -9.52 16.73 31.34
C HIS A 296 -10.73 17.23 30.53
N ASP A 297 -11.21 18.45 30.77
CA ASP A 297 -12.35 19.06 30.09
C ASP A 297 -12.28 20.60 30.11
N GLY A 298 -13.14 21.25 29.32
CA GLY A 298 -13.22 22.71 29.22
C GLY A 298 -12.44 23.34 28.07
N ASP A 299 -12.66 24.63 27.84
CA ASP A 299 -12.10 25.37 26.68
C ASP A 299 -10.57 25.41 26.68
N ASP A 300 -9.94 25.46 27.86
CA ASP A 300 -8.48 25.41 28.00
C ASP A 300 -7.91 24.03 27.63
N TYR A 301 -8.63 22.94 27.95
CA TYR A 301 -8.25 21.58 27.55
C TYR A 301 -8.37 21.39 26.03
N GLU A 302 -9.48 21.82 25.43
CA GLU A 302 -9.68 21.76 23.98
C GLU A 302 -8.67 22.63 23.22
N GLY A 303 -8.35 23.83 23.73
CA GLY A 303 -7.30 24.68 23.20
C GLY A 303 -5.91 24.04 23.29
N CYS A 304 -5.61 23.37 24.40
CA CYS A 304 -4.36 22.63 24.57
C CYS A 304 -4.26 21.44 23.62
N LEU A 305 -5.35 20.68 23.44
CA LEU A 305 -5.41 19.57 22.49
C LEU A 305 -5.27 20.05 21.04
N ALA A 306 -5.85 21.20 20.69
CA ALA A 306 -5.66 21.79 19.36
C ALA A 306 -4.18 22.12 19.09
N ALA A 307 -3.47 22.67 20.08
CA ALA A 307 -2.04 22.91 20.00
C ALA A 307 -1.23 21.60 19.87
N ALA A 308 -1.52 20.61 20.71
CA ALA A 308 -0.90 19.28 20.65
C ALA A 308 -1.10 18.57 19.30
N ASN A 309 -2.30 18.67 18.72
CA ASN A 309 -2.61 18.16 17.39
C ASN A 309 -1.83 18.89 16.30
N GLY A 310 -1.62 20.21 16.44
CA GLY A 310 -0.74 20.98 15.57
C GLY A 310 0.71 20.46 15.58
N HIS A 311 1.25 20.18 16.77
CA HIS A 311 2.59 19.60 16.91
C HIS A 311 2.70 18.21 16.29
N THR A 312 1.66 17.37 16.45
CA THR A 312 1.61 16.01 15.89
C THR A 312 1.49 16.03 14.37
N ARG A 313 0.68 16.94 13.83
CA ARG A 313 0.51 17.14 12.39
C ARG A 313 1.83 17.57 11.74
N TRP A 314 2.47 18.59 12.31
CA TRP A 314 3.78 19.05 11.84
C TRP A 314 4.81 17.92 11.85
N ALA A 315 4.85 17.11 12.91
CA ALA A 315 5.79 16.01 13.05
C ALA A 315 5.62 14.97 11.92
N LYS A 316 4.37 14.58 11.62
CA LYS A 316 4.05 13.65 10.53
C LYS A 316 4.42 14.19 9.15
N GLU A 317 4.30 15.50 8.96
CA GLU A 317 4.58 16.17 7.69
C GLU A 317 6.08 16.43 7.47
N ASN A 318 6.87 16.59 8.54
CA ASN A 318 8.23 17.12 8.44
C ASN A 318 9.33 16.17 8.95
N MET A 319 9.00 15.10 9.67
CA MET A 319 10.00 14.15 10.17
C MET A 319 10.06 12.85 9.38
N VAL A 320 11.24 12.25 9.42
CA VAL A 320 11.49 10.92 8.86
C VAL A 320 12.37 10.12 9.84
N PRO A 321 12.09 8.82 10.09
CA PRO A 321 12.84 7.98 11.04
C PRO A 321 14.28 7.73 10.58
N GLY A 322 15.22 7.77 11.51
CA GLY A 322 16.69 7.69 11.41
C GLY A 322 17.24 6.65 10.42
N PRO A 323 18.49 6.81 9.99
CA PRO A 323 19.12 5.78 9.17
C PRO A 323 19.14 4.45 9.93
N THR A 324 18.75 3.37 9.27
CA THR A 324 19.04 2.01 9.73
C THR A 324 20.53 1.91 9.95
N ALA A 325 20.97 1.57 11.17
CA ALA A 325 22.38 1.36 11.47
C ALA A 325 22.97 0.38 10.44
N ALA A 326 23.78 0.91 9.52
CA ALA A 326 24.62 0.10 8.67
C ALA A 326 25.51 -0.72 9.60
N GLY A 327 25.49 -2.03 9.45
CA GLY A 327 26.47 -2.89 10.11
C GLY A 327 27.85 -2.42 9.70
N THR A 328 28.56 -1.75 10.61
CA THR A 328 29.99 -1.56 10.53
C THR A 328 30.63 -2.94 10.69
N GLY A 329 30.85 -3.60 9.57
CA GLY A 329 31.77 -4.73 9.46
C GLY A 329 33.20 -4.22 9.48
N ALA A 330 33.99 -4.86 10.34
CA ALA A 330 35.43 -4.78 10.56
C ALA A 330 36.32 -4.24 9.43
#